data_AF-A0A1V6N5Y5-F1
#
_entry.id   AF-A0A1V6N5Y5-F1
#
_cell.length_a   1.000
_cell.length_b   1.000
_cell.length_c   1.000
_cell.angle_alpha   90.00
_cell.angle_beta   90.00
_cell.angle_gamma   90.00
#
_symmetry.space_group_name_H-M   'P 1'
#
loop_
_entity.id
_entity.type
_entity.pdbx_description
1 polymer ?
#
loop_
_entity_poly.entity_id
_entity_poly.type
_entity_poly.pdbx_seq_one_letter_code
_entity_poly.pdbx_strand_id
1 'polypeptide(L)'
;MSLKRSSKEAIIETTFLLSLKKGFDNVSVNDIGKHTSMCGSSGIYYHFKKKEDLLDHVIDKYVVENTNAFKNALDSHNGTLIEKLRFVFYYHVGINILSGDNVPLADLIDYKDYYLFFMNSFHIRPVFRDKLYESRKGKLDCFVKNLSDDSLEDGLYIYAVLRGFIIDWILSPDFELDVNIERYCRMILSVLEK
;
A
#
# COMPACT_ATOMS: atom_id res chain seq x y z
N MET A 1 -4.42 26.98 -1.50
CA MET A 1 -5.71 26.80 -2.18
C MET A 1 -6.16 25.36 -1.91
N SER A 2 -7.13 25.12 -1.02
CA SER A 2 -7.61 23.75 -0.78
C SER A 2 -8.48 23.32 -1.96
N LEU A 3 -8.02 22.34 -2.73
CA LEU A 3 -8.86 21.70 -3.75
C LEU A 3 -10.14 21.17 -3.07
N LYS A 4 -11.28 21.70 -3.48
CA LYS A 4 -12.58 21.32 -2.93
C LYS A 4 -12.86 19.87 -3.38
N ARG A 5 -12.83 18.93 -2.45
CA ARG A 5 -13.04 17.51 -2.71
C ARG A 5 -14.39 17.29 -3.41
N SER A 6 -14.37 16.51 -4.49
CA SER A 6 -15.59 16.18 -5.24
C SER A 6 -16.41 15.09 -4.53
N SER A 7 -17.72 15.04 -4.81
CA SER A 7 -18.59 13.94 -4.36
C SER A 7 -18.04 12.57 -4.78
N LYS A 8 -17.51 12.47 -6.01
CA LYS A 8 -16.89 11.25 -6.53
C LYS A 8 -15.72 10.79 -5.65
N GLU A 9 -14.80 11.69 -5.30
CA GLU A 9 -13.67 11.38 -4.42
C GLU A 9 -14.09 11.04 -2.99
N ALA A 10 -15.13 11.70 -2.48
CA ALA A 10 -15.71 11.38 -1.18
C ALA A 10 -16.26 9.95 -1.13
N ILE A 11 -16.97 9.52 -2.18
CA ILE A 11 -17.49 8.16 -2.30
C ILE A 11 -16.35 7.14 -2.36
N ILE A 12 -15.31 7.41 -3.18
CA ILE A 12 -14.16 6.49 -3.35
C ILE A 12 -13.42 6.29 -2.02
N GLU A 13 -13.10 7.35 -1.31
CA GLU A 13 -12.43 7.24 0.00
C GLU A 13 -13.32 6.57 1.04
N THR A 14 -14.61 6.92 1.11
CA THR A 14 -15.53 6.29 2.05
C THR A 14 -15.61 4.78 1.79
N THR A 15 -15.64 4.38 0.52
CA THR A 15 -15.60 2.97 0.11
C THR A 15 -14.32 2.31 0.58
N PHE A 16 -13.16 2.95 0.37
CA PHE A 16 -11.87 2.45 0.81
C PHE A 16 -11.82 2.25 2.33
N LEU A 17 -12.14 3.29 3.11
CA LEU A 17 -12.12 3.27 4.58
C LEU A 17 -13.07 2.23 5.17
N LEU A 18 -14.27 2.07 4.59
CA LEU A 18 -15.19 1.00 5.01
C LEU A 18 -14.64 -0.39 4.65
N SER A 19 -13.97 -0.52 3.50
CA SER A 19 -13.42 -1.79 3.04
C SER A 19 -12.24 -2.27 3.89
N LEU A 20 -11.42 -1.34 4.41
CA LEU A 20 -10.37 -1.67 5.38
C LEU A 20 -10.93 -2.33 6.64
N LYS A 21 -12.10 -1.86 7.12
CA LYS A 21 -12.69 -2.33 8.39
C LYS A 21 -13.41 -3.66 8.31
N LYS A 22 -14.10 -3.94 7.20
CA LYS A 22 -14.98 -5.13 7.10
C LYS A 22 -14.84 -5.93 5.80
N GLY A 23 -13.90 -5.56 4.93
CA GLY A 23 -13.74 -6.14 3.60
C GLY A 23 -14.76 -5.60 2.60
N PHE A 24 -14.34 -5.42 1.34
CA PHE A 24 -15.14 -4.77 0.30
C PHE A 24 -16.49 -5.46 0.05
N ASP A 25 -16.53 -6.79 0.06
CA ASP A 25 -17.76 -7.56 -0.19
C ASP A 25 -18.86 -7.27 0.85
N ASN A 26 -18.47 -6.96 2.10
CA ASN A 26 -19.39 -6.64 3.20
C ASN A 26 -19.81 -5.16 3.24
N VAL A 27 -19.32 -4.32 2.32
CA VAL A 27 -19.70 -2.89 2.21
C VAL A 27 -20.85 -2.74 1.23
N SER A 28 -22.03 -2.30 1.66
CA SER A 28 -23.14 -2.01 0.73
C SER A 28 -23.08 -0.57 0.19
N VAL A 29 -23.73 -0.29 -0.95
CA VAL A 29 -23.92 1.09 -1.46
C VAL A 29 -24.69 1.95 -0.45
N ASN A 30 -25.57 1.33 0.34
CA ASN A 30 -26.26 2.01 1.44
C ASN A 30 -25.30 2.38 2.57
N ASP A 31 -24.36 1.51 2.93
CA ASP A 31 -23.34 1.85 3.93
C ASP A 31 -22.49 3.02 3.45
N ILE A 32 -22.05 2.99 2.19
CA ILE A 32 -21.25 4.07 1.60
C ILE A 32 -22.05 5.38 1.61
N GLY A 33 -23.32 5.35 1.18
CA GLY A 33 -24.18 6.54 1.16
C GLY A 33 -24.48 7.11 2.55
N LYS A 34 -24.54 6.27 3.59
CA LYS A 34 -24.70 6.72 4.98
C LYS A 34 -23.45 7.40 5.55
N HIS A 35 -22.27 6.97 5.11
CA HIS A 35 -20.98 7.46 5.63
C HIS A 35 -20.34 8.53 4.75
N THR A 36 -20.82 8.70 3.52
CA THR A 36 -20.35 9.77 2.63
C THR A 36 -21.03 11.07 3.05
N SER A 37 -20.27 12.05 3.55
CA SER A 37 -20.79 13.35 4.00
C SER A 37 -21.38 14.23 2.89
N MET A 38 -21.24 13.82 1.63
CA MET A 38 -21.59 14.62 0.45
C MET A 38 -22.81 14.12 -0.33
N CYS A 39 -23.19 12.84 -0.20
CA CYS A 39 -24.33 12.29 -0.95
C CYS A 39 -24.87 10.99 -0.34
N GLY A 40 -26.19 10.82 -0.39
CA GLY A 40 -26.84 9.53 -0.12
C GLY A 40 -26.67 8.53 -1.27
N SER A 41 -27.24 7.33 -1.12
CA SER A 41 -27.08 6.21 -2.06
C SER A 41 -27.49 6.52 -3.51
N SER A 42 -28.48 7.40 -3.71
CA SER A 42 -28.88 7.86 -5.06
C SER A 42 -27.78 8.66 -5.77
N GLY A 43 -27.00 9.47 -5.03
CA GLY A 43 -25.87 10.21 -5.57
C GLY A 43 -24.69 9.32 -5.94
N ILE A 44 -24.58 8.13 -5.33
CA ILE A 44 -23.56 7.14 -5.72
C ILE A 44 -23.87 6.57 -7.10
N TYR A 45 -25.13 6.18 -7.35
CA TYR A 45 -25.54 5.61 -8.64
C TYR A 45 -25.45 6.61 -9.81
N TYR A 46 -25.43 7.92 -9.53
CA TYR A 46 -25.11 8.93 -10.53
C TYR A 46 -23.67 8.83 -11.03
N HIS A 47 -22.73 8.49 -10.13
CA HIS A 47 -21.30 8.40 -10.45
C HIS A 47 -20.85 7.00 -10.85
N PHE A 48 -21.48 5.95 -10.30
CA PHE A 48 -21.05 4.56 -10.46
C PHE A 48 -22.25 3.67 -10.74
N LYS A 49 -22.27 3.02 -11.91
CA LYS A 49 -23.41 2.18 -12.33
C LYS A 49 -23.47 0.89 -11.53
N LYS A 50 -22.32 0.35 -11.14
CA LYS A 50 -22.19 -0.85 -10.32
C LYS A 50 -21.29 -0.56 -9.12
N LYS A 51 -21.54 -1.26 -8.01
CA LYS A 51 -20.67 -1.18 -6.82
C LYS A 51 -19.25 -1.61 -7.18
N GLU A 52 -19.13 -2.59 -8.07
CA GLU A 52 -17.88 -3.11 -8.58
C GLU A 52 -17.00 -2.04 -9.22
N ASP A 53 -17.60 -1.08 -9.93
CA ASP A 53 -16.87 0.02 -10.57
C ASP A 53 -16.16 0.90 -9.51
N LEU A 54 -16.70 0.97 -8.28
CA LEU A 54 -16.04 1.67 -7.18
C LEU A 54 -14.72 1.01 -6.79
N LEU A 55 -14.66 -0.32 -6.82
CA LEU A 55 -13.46 -1.05 -6.42
C LEU A 55 -12.31 -0.69 -7.36
N ASP A 56 -12.54 -0.69 -8.66
CA ASP A 56 -11.50 -0.36 -9.63
C ASP A 56 -10.89 1.02 -9.36
N HIS A 57 -11.73 2.01 -9.05
CA HIS A 57 -11.29 3.34 -8.67
C HIS A 57 -10.59 3.40 -7.31
N VAL A 58 -11.04 2.63 -6.32
CA VAL A 58 -10.35 2.49 -5.03
C VAL A 58 -8.96 1.90 -5.22
N ILE A 59 -8.82 0.89 -6.09
CA ILE A 59 -7.53 0.24 -6.33
C ILE A 59 -6.56 1.17 -7.04
N ASP A 60 -7.02 1.83 -8.10
CA ASP A 60 -6.19 2.80 -8.81
C ASP A 60 -5.69 3.87 -7.85
N LYS A 61 -6.58 4.45 -7.05
CA LYS A 61 -6.25 5.56 -6.16
C LYS A 61 -5.42 5.17 -4.94
N TYR A 62 -5.70 4.04 -4.29
CA TYR A 62 -5.09 3.72 -2.98
C TYR A 62 -4.04 2.62 -3.05
N VAL A 63 -3.88 1.96 -4.18
CA VAL A 63 -2.92 0.85 -4.36
C VAL A 63 -1.91 1.21 -5.42
N VAL A 64 -2.38 1.55 -6.62
CA VAL A 64 -1.51 1.85 -7.75
C VAL A 64 -0.80 3.17 -7.53
N GLU A 65 -1.52 4.25 -7.18
CA GLU A 65 -0.89 5.54 -6.85
C GLU A 65 0.05 5.43 -5.64
N ASN A 66 -0.33 4.70 -4.58
CA ASN A 66 0.55 4.48 -3.42
C ASN A 66 1.83 3.70 -3.80
N THR A 67 1.70 2.66 -4.64
CA THR A 67 2.84 1.90 -5.16
C THR A 67 3.74 2.78 -6.04
N ASN A 68 3.16 3.63 -6.88
CA ASN A 68 3.92 4.55 -7.73
C ASN A 68 4.65 5.61 -6.89
N ALA A 69 3.99 6.17 -5.88
CA ALA A 69 4.61 7.12 -4.95
C ALA A 69 5.81 6.49 -4.22
N PHE A 70 5.66 5.24 -3.75
CA PHE A 70 6.75 4.48 -3.15
C PHE A 70 7.93 4.30 -4.12
N LYS A 71 7.65 3.83 -5.35
CA LYS A 71 8.68 3.60 -6.36
C LYS A 71 9.45 4.88 -6.68
N ASN A 72 8.73 5.98 -6.89
CA ASN A 72 9.33 7.28 -7.17
C ASN A 72 10.22 7.75 -6.02
N ALA A 73 9.77 7.55 -4.78
CA ALA A 73 10.56 7.91 -3.60
C ALA A 73 11.84 7.05 -3.47
N LEU A 74 11.75 5.74 -3.73
CA LEU A 74 12.92 4.85 -3.74
C LEU A 74 13.89 5.18 -4.89
N ASP A 75 13.38 5.40 -6.10
CA ASP A 75 14.17 5.79 -7.28
C ASP A 75 14.93 7.11 -7.06
N SER A 76 14.35 8.02 -6.27
CA SER A 76 14.96 9.34 -5.97
C SER A 76 15.88 9.32 -4.76
N HIS A 77 15.98 8.19 -4.05
CA HIS A 77 16.77 8.10 -2.83
C HIS A 77 18.25 7.83 -3.16
N ASN A 78 19.11 8.82 -2.91
CA ASN A 78 20.55 8.73 -3.19
C ASN A 78 21.39 8.15 -2.02
N GLY A 79 20.82 7.25 -1.23
CA GLY A 79 21.47 6.65 -0.07
C GLY A 79 22.26 5.39 -0.41
N THR A 80 23.09 4.96 0.54
CA THR A 80 23.70 3.63 0.58
C THR A 80 22.62 2.53 0.58
N LEU A 81 23.01 1.29 0.25
CA LEU A 81 22.08 0.15 0.26
C LEU A 81 21.34 0.01 1.60
N ILE A 82 22.06 0.11 2.72
CA ILE A 82 21.45 0.03 4.06
C ILE A 82 20.44 1.16 4.33
N GLU A 83 20.73 2.39 3.90
CA GLU A 83 19.80 3.52 4.05
C GLU A 83 18.54 3.32 3.20
N LYS A 84 18.70 2.84 1.96
CA LYS A 84 17.56 2.51 1.09
C LYS A 84 16.72 1.37 1.66
N LEU A 85 17.36 0.32 2.20
CA LEU A 85 16.66 -0.79 2.85
C LEU A 85 15.83 -0.29 4.04
N ARG A 86 16.44 0.48 4.95
CA ARG A 86 15.72 1.13 6.07
C ARG A 86 14.52 1.92 5.56
N PHE A 87 14.72 2.76 4.55
CA PHE A 87 13.64 3.53 3.93
C PHE A 87 12.49 2.62 3.46
N VAL A 88 12.79 1.52 2.76
CA VAL A 88 11.76 0.57 2.31
C VAL A 88 10.93 0.03 3.48
N PHE A 89 11.58 -0.40 4.56
CA PHE A 89 10.87 -0.95 5.73
C PHE A 89 10.01 0.10 6.44
N TYR A 90 10.57 1.28 6.75
CA TYR A 90 9.81 2.35 7.40
C TYR A 90 8.64 2.84 6.53
N TYR A 91 8.85 3.00 5.22
CA TYR A 91 7.79 3.42 4.30
C TYR A 91 6.62 2.42 4.31
N HIS A 92 6.93 1.12 4.34
CA HIS A 92 5.91 0.08 4.37
C HIS A 92 5.13 0.02 5.68
N VAL A 93 5.57 0.68 6.76
CA VAL A 93 4.79 0.83 8.00
C VAL A 93 4.18 2.24 8.16
N GLY A 94 4.20 3.05 7.10
CA GLY A 94 3.63 4.39 7.10
C GLY A 94 4.53 5.49 7.69
N ILE A 95 5.83 5.22 7.90
CA ILE A 95 6.77 6.18 8.47
C ILE A 95 7.72 6.67 7.38
N ASN A 96 7.79 8.00 7.18
CA ASN A 96 8.78 8.58 6.28
C ASN A 96 10.01 8.99 7.08
N ILE A 97 11.16 8.41 6.74
CA ILE A 97 12.46 8.76 7.33
C ILE A 97 13.26 9.73 6.45
N LEU A 98 12.75 10.09 5.27
CA LEU A 98 13.35 11.08 4.39
C LEU A 98 12.74 12.47 4.66
N SER A 99 13.54 13.51 4.44
CA SER A 99 13.06 14.89 4.42
C SER A 99 12.17 15.11 3.19
N GLY A 100 10.86 15.35 3.39
CA GLY A 100 9.90 15.54 2.29
C GLY A 100 8.45 15.38 2.74
N ASP A 101 7.55 15.12 1.77
CA ASP A 101 6.12 14.86 2.03
C ASP A 101 5.91 13.57 2.84
N ASN A 102 4.80 13.50 3.60
CA ASN A 102 4.43 12.31 4.37
C ASN A 102 4.27 11.07 3.46
N VAL A 103 4.43 9.87 4.03
CA VAL A 103 4.05 8.64 3.34
C VAL A 103 2.56 8.75 2.98
N PRO A 104 2.17 8.55 1.69
CA PRO A 104 0.78 8.63 1.30
C PRO A 104 -0.09 7.74 2.20
N LEU A 105 -1.25 8.22 2.62
CA LEU A 105 -2.20 7.49 3.48
C LEU A 105 -1.82 7.35 4.96
N ALA A 106 -0.61 7.68 5.40
CA ALA A 106 -0.20 7.53 6.80
C ALA A 106 -1.10 8.30 7.78
N ASP A 107 -1.57 9.49 7.40
CA ASP A 107 -2.50 10.30 8.20
C ASP A 107 -3.97 9.83 8.07
N LEU A 108 -4.26 8.94 7.13
CA LEU A 108 -5.62 8.52 6.77
C LEU A 108 -5.98 7.14 7.32
N ILE A 109 -5.01 6.21 7.41
CA ILE A 109 -5.26 4.80 7.69
C ILE A 109 -4.21 4.19 8.63
N ASP A 110 -4.58 3.11 9.30
CA ASP A 110 -3.62 2.18 9.88
C ASP A 110 -3.04 1.29 8.76
N TYR A 111 -1.71 1.25 8.64
CA TYR A 111 -1.03 0.44 7.64
C TYR A 111 -1.17 -1.08 7.88
N LYS A 112 -1.46 -1.52 9.11
CA LYS A 112 -1.81 -2.92 9.37
C LYS A 112 -3.13 -3.28 8.69
N ASP A 113 -4.15 -2.45 8.85
CA ASP A 113 -5.44 -2.62 8.17
C ASP A 113 -5.29 -2.58 6.64
N TYR A 114 -4.39 -1.73 6.14
CA TYR A 114 -4.04 -1.66 4.71
C TYR A 114 -3.56 -3.02 4.18
N TYR A 115 -2.56 -3.65 4.80
CA TYR A 115 -2.08 -4.95 4.35
C TYR A 115 -3.07 -6.08 4.56
N LEU A 116 -3.79 -6.08 5.70
CA LEU A 116 -4.84 -7.08 5.95
C LEU A 116 -5.93 -7.02 4.88
N PHE A 117 -6.30 -5.82 4.43
CA PHE A 117 -7.21 -5.66 3.31
C PHE A 117 -6.68 -6.34 2.04
N PHE A 118 -5.42 -6.14 1.64
CA PHE A 118 -4.88 -6.82 0.44
C PHE A 118 -4.78 -8.33 0.59
N MET A 119 -4.33 -8.80 1.76
CA MET A 119 -4.21 -10.23 2.03
C MET A 119 -5.54 -10.95 1.94
N ASN A 120 -6.62 -10.33 2.43
CA ASN A 120 -7.96 -10.92 2.35
C ASN A 120 -8.60 -10.74 0.97
N SER A 121 -8.07 -9.82 0.15
CA SER A 121 -8.65 -9.48 -1.15
C SER A 121 -8.19 -10.40 -2.30
N PHE A 122 -7.28 -11.36 -2.09
CA PHE A 122 -6.83 -12.28 -3.16
C PHE A 122 -7.93 -13.20 -3.73
N HIS A 123 -9.06 -13.33 -3.03
CA HIS A 123 -10.25 -14.04 -3.51
C HIS A 123 -11.12 -13.19 -4.45
N ILE A 124 -10.87 -11.89 -4.52
CA ILE A 124 -11.77 -10.91 -5.12
C ILE A 124 -11.37 -10.71 -6.58
N ARG A 125 -12.08 -11.36 -7.51
CA ARG A 125 -12.20 -11.03 -8.96
C ARG A 125 -10.91 -10.98 -9.83
N PRO A 126 -11.00 -11.40 -11.12
CA PRO A 126 -9.84 -11.38 -12.03
C PRO A 126 -9.16 -10.01 -12.18
N VAL A 127 -9.94 -8.93 -12.38
CA VAL A 127 -9.42 -7.57 -12.60
C VAL A 127 -8.54 -7.07 -11.44
N PHE A 128 -8.93 -7.38 -10.21
CA PHE A 128 -8.16 -7.01 -9.02
C PHE A 128 -6.83 -7.75 -8.96
N ARG A 129 -6.84 -9.05 -9.29
CA ARG A 129 -5.64 -9.87 -9.36
C ARG A 129 -4.64 -9.31 -10.36
N ASP A 130 -5.11 -8.86 -11.51
CA ASP A 130 -4.25 -8.29 -12.57
C ASP A 130 -3.60 -6.98 -12.10
N LYS A 131 -4.37 -6.06 -11.52
CA LYS A 131 -3.82 -4.79 -10.98
C LYS A 131 -2.83 -5.03 -9.83
N LEU A 132 -3.12 -5.98 -8.95
CA LEU A 132 -2.19 -6.37 -7.87
C LEU A 132 -0.93 -7.03 -8.41
N TYR A 133 -1.07 -7.89 -9.43
CA TYR A 133 0.06 -8.51 -10.09
C TYR A 133 0.98 -7.47 -10.72
N GLU A 134 0.44 -6.50 -11.46
CA GLU A 134 1.22 -5.41 -12.05
C GLU A 134 1.84 -4.51 -10.99
N SER A 135 1.12 -4.19 -9.90
CA SER A 135 1.67 -3.42 -8.77
C SER A 135 2.82 -4.17 -8.10
N ARG A 136 2.69 -5.49 -7.90
CA ARG A 136 3.75 -6.34 -7.36
C ARG A 136 4.95 -6.39 -8.30
N LYS A 137 4.72 -6.62 -9.59
CA LYS A 137 5.76 -6.67 -10.61
C LYS A 137 6.55 -5.37 -10.64
N GLY A 138 5.85 -4.23 -10.73
CA GLY A 138 6.50 -2.91 -10.72
C GLY A 138 7.28 -2.60 -9.44
N LYS A 139 6.87 -3.14 -8.28
CA LYS A 139 7.64 -3.03 -7.04
C LYS A 139 8.89 -3.92 -7.06
N LEU A 140 8.78 -5.13 -7.57
CA LEU A 140 9.93 -6.03 -7.76
C LEU A 140 10.95 -5.42 -8.71
N ASP A 141 10.53 -4.90 -9.86
CA ASP A 141 11.42 -4.24 -10.83
C ASP A 141 12.15 -3.05 -10.17
N CYS A 142 11.45 -2.30 -9.31
CA CYS A 142 12.05 -1.20 -8.55
C CYS A 142 13.09 -1.70 -7.53
N PHE A 143 12.88 -2.85 -6.89
CA PHE A 143 13.87 -3.45 -5.97
C PHE A 143 15.09 -3.95 -6.74
N VAL A 144 14.87 -4.65 -7.85
CA VAL A 144 15.93 -5.15 -8.73
C VAL A 144 16.88 -4.01 -9.13
N LYS A 145 16.29 -2.89 -9.57
CA LYS A 145 17.03 -1.69 -9.98
C LYS A 145 17.75 -0.99 -8.83
N ASN A 146 17.10 -0.82 -7.67
CA ASN A 146 17.58 0.12 -6.65
C ASN A 146 18.31 -0.52 -5.48
N LEU A 147 18.14 -1.82 -5.26
CA LEU A 147 18.54 -2.50 -4.02
C LEU A 147 19.41 -3.75 -4.27
N SER A 148 19.61 -4.15 -5.52
CA SER A 148 20.23 -5.45 -5.80
C SER A 148 21.08 -5.49 -7.06
N ASP A 149 21.63 -4.37 -7.50
CA ASP A 149 22.54 -4.29 -8.65
C ASP A 149 22.02 -5.05 -9.90
N ASP A 150 20.72 -4.87 -10.19
CA ASP A 150 19.99 -5.51 -11.28
C ASP A 150 19.84 -7.05 -11.21
N SER A 151 20.17 -7.68 -10.08
CA SER A 151 19.92 -9.11 -9.81
C SER A 151 18.45 -9.39 -9.49
N LEU A 152 17.78 -10.17 -10.33
CA LEU A 152 16.39 -10.61 -10.10
C LEU A 152 16.26 -11.50 -8.86
N GLU A 153 17.25 -12.37 -8.61
CA GLU A 153 17.23 -13.31 -7.48
C GLU A 153 17.30 -12.55 -6.15
N ASP A 154 18.20 -11.57 -6.06
CA ASP A 154 18.34 -10.73 -4.87
C ASP A 154 17.13 -9.81 -4.69
N GLY A 155 16.59 -9.22 -5.76
CA GLY A 155 15.35 -8.45 -5.70
C GLY A 155 14.15 -9.29 -5.21
N LEU A 156 14.05 -10.55 -5.65
CA LEU A 156 13.04 -11.50 -5.17
C LEU A 156 13.26 -11.86 -3.70
N TYR A 157 14.51 -12.05 -3.28
CA TYR A 157 14.87 -12.31 -1.90
C TYR A 157 14.50 -11.14 -0.99
N ILE A 158 14.88 -9.91 -1.33
CA ILE A 158 14.52 -8.68 -0.60
C ILE A 158 12.99 -8.57 -0.49
N TYR A 159 12.28 -8.79 -1.59
CA TYR A 159 10.82 -8.74 -1.60
C TYR A 159 10.19 -9.83 -0.71
N ALA A 160 10.78 -11.02 -0.65
CA ALA A 160 10.33 -12.09 0.25
C ALA A 160 10.56 -11.73 1.72
N VAL A 161 11.74 -11.19 2.05
CA VAL A 161 12.09 -10.75 3.42
C VAL A 161 11.18 -9.61 3.88
N LEU A 162 10.91 -8.61 3.03
CA LEU A 162 9.97 -7.53 3.33
C LEU A 162 8.55 -8.05 3.61
N ARG A 163 8.07 -9.02 2.81
CA ARG A 163 6.76 -9.64 3.09
C ARG A 163 6.75 -10.37 4.42
N GLY A 164 7.81 -11.10 4.76
CA GLY A 164 7.95 -11.74 6.07
C GLY A 164 7.87 -10.71 7.20
N PHE A 165 8.65 -9.64 7.11
CA PHE A 165 8.62 -8.53 8.06
C PHE A 165 7.22 -7.94 8.25
N ILE A 166 6.49 -7.67 7.16
CA ILE A 166 5.13 -7.10 7.24
C ILE A 166 4.19 -8.03 8.01
N ILE A 167 4.28 -9.35 7.77
CA ILE A 167 3.48 -10.34 8.48
C ILE A 167 3.84 -10.37 9.96
N ASP A 168 5.13 -10.43 10.29
CA ASP A 168 5.60 -10.48 11.67
C ASP A 168 5.21 -9.21 12.44
N TRP A 169 5.30 -8.04 11.80
CA TRP A 169 4.87 -6.75 12.35
C TRP A 169 3.36 -6.66 12.61
N ILE A 170 2.55 -7.23 11.71
CA ILE A 170 1.08 -7.24 11.87
C ILE A 170 0.69 -8.17 13.02
N LEU A 171 1.28 -9.37 13.08
CA LEU A 171 0.85 -10.44 13.98
C LEU A 171 1.43 -10.35 15.40
N SER A 172 2.51 -9.59 15.61
CA SER A 172 3.21 -9.53 16.90
C SER A 172 2.85 -8.24 17.67
N PRO A 173 2.15 -8.33 18.81
CA PRO A 173 1.78 -7.15 19.61
C PRO A 173 2.97 -6.42 20.24
N ASP A 174 4.04 -7.15 20.51
CA ASP A 174 5.29 -6.70 21.14
C ASP A 174 6.40 -6.39 20.12
N PHE A 175 6.03 -6.15 18.85
CA PHE A 175 6.99 -5.91 17.78
C PHE A 175 7.76 -4.59 17.98
N GLU A 176 9.02 -4.68 18.42
CA GLU A 176 9.94 -3.55 18.50
C GLU A 176 10.38 -3.11 17.10
N LEU A 177 9.73 -2.08 16.55
CA LEU A 177 9.86 -1.70 15.13
C LEU A 177 11.31 -1.44 14.72
N ASP A 178 11.99 -0.49 15.36
CA ASP A 178 13.34 -0.06 14.95
C ASP A 178 14.35 -1.20 15.06
N VAL A 179 14.28 -1.97 16.15
CA VAL A 179 15.14 -3.14 16.40
C VAL A 179 14.96 -4.20 15.32
N ASN A 180 13.71 -4.50 14.95
CA ASN A 180 13.42 -5.49 13.93
C ASN A 180 13.74 -4.98 12.52
N ILE A 181 13.52 -3.71 12.19
CA ILE A 181 13.96 -3.15 10.90
C ILE A 181 15.46 -3.34 10.72
N GLU A 182 16.27 -3.01 11.73
CA GLU A 182 17.72 -3.23 11.69
C GLU A 182 18.08 -4.70 11.52
N ARG A 183 17.37 -5.61 12.20
CA ARG A 183 17.58 -7.06 12.09
C ARG A 183 17.33 -7.56 10.66
N TYR A 184 16.21 -7.18 10.05
CA TYR A 184 15.86 -7.63 8.69
C TYR A 184 16.79 -7.00 7.65
N CYS A 185 17.20 -5.73 7.83
CA CYS A 185 18.19 -5.12 6.95
C CYS A 185 19.54 -5.88 7.00
N ARG A 186 20.01 -6.26 8.19
CA ARG A 186 21.24 -7.06 8.33
C ARG A 186 21.12 -8.45 7.72
N MET A 187 19.96 -9.10 7.85
CA MET A 187 19.70 -10.38 7.18
C MET A 187 19.86 -10.25 5.67
N ILE A 188 19.30 -9.18 5.08
CA ILE A 188 19.44 -8.90 3.66
C ILE A 188 20.92 -8.69 3.29
N LEU A 189 21.61 -7.77 3.95
CA LEU A 189 23.02 -7.46 3.65
C LEU A 189 23.92 -8.70 3.74
N SER A 190 23.69 -9.58 4.72
CA SER A 190 24.49 -10.81 4.88
C SER A 190 24.43 -11.77 3.67
N VAL A 191 23.39 -11.65 2.83
CA VAL A 191 23.24 -12.42 1.60
C VAL A 191 23.80 -11.68 0.40
N LEU A 192 23.60 -10.36 0.34
CA LEU A 192 23.97 -9.51 -0.80
C LEU A 192 25.45 -9.14 -0.83
N GLU A 193 26.10 -8.94 0.33
CA GLU A 193 27.50 -8.49 0.43
C GLU A 193 28.52 -9.66 0.43
N LYS A 194 28.25 -10.73 -0.32
CA LYS A 194 29.14 -11.89 -0.41
C LYS A 194 30.39 -11.65 -1.26
#